data_AF-T1A673-F1
#
_entry.id   AF-T1A673-F1
#
_cell.length_a   1.000
_cell.length_b   1.000
_cell.length_c   1.000
_cell.angle_alpha   90.00
_cell.angle_beta   90.00
_cell.angle_gamma   90.00
#
_symmetry.space_group_name_H-M   'P 1'
#
loop_
_entity.id
_entity.type
_entity.pdbx_description
1 polymer ?
#
loop_
_entity_poly.entity_id
_entity_poly.type
_entity_poly.pdbx_seq_one_letter_code
_entity_poly.pdbx_strand_id
1 'polypeptide(L)' 'VVEVHPLFGEYDLIVKIDASDFSELGKIVIEKIRTIEGVIDTKTLTGIKL' A
#
# COMPACT_ATOMS: atom_id res chain seq x y z
N VAL A 1 6.17 5.26 -4.24
CA VAL A 1 5.41 4.22 -4.96
C VAL A 1 6.28 3.74 -6.10
N VAL A 2 6.50 2.43 -6.19
CA VAL A 2 7.36 1.83 -7.23
C VAL A 2 6.51 1.40 -8.42
N GLU A 3 5.37 0.77 -8.16
CA GLU A 3 4.44 0.28 -9.19
C GLU A 3 2.99 0.37 -8.70
N VAL A 4 2.05 0.57 -9.62
CA VAL A 4 0.60 0.52 -9.38
C VAL A 4 -0.05 -0.20 -10.54
N HIS A 5 -0.93 -1.15 -10.25
CA HIS A 5 -1.70 -1.87 -11.26
C HIS A 5 -3.17 -1.92 -10.87
N PRO A 6 -4.10 -1.50 -11.75
CA PRO A 6 -5.52 -1.74 -11.53
C PRO A 6 -5.84 -3.21 -11.71
N LEU A 7 -6.78 -3.69 -10.90
CA LEU A 7 -7.19 -5.08 -10.85
C LEU A 7 -8.69 -5.20 -11.12
N PHE A 8 -9.08 -6.39 -11.57
CA PHE A 8 -10.46 -6.85 -11.51
C PHE A 8 -10.54 -7.93 -10.44
N GLY A 9 -11.51 -7.84 -9.52
CA GLY A 9 -11.71 -8.83 -8.47
C GLY A 9 -12.01 -8.20 -7.11
N GLU A 10 -11.50 -8.83 -6.04
CA GLU A 10 -11.73 -8.42 -4.65
C GLU A 10 -11.13 -7.05 -4.31
N TYR A 11 -10.06 -6.65 -5.02
CA TYR A 11 -9.38 -5.37 -4.83
C TYR A 11 -9.33 -4.62 -6.16
N ASP A 12 -9.40 -3.27 -6.10
CA ASP A 12 -9.35 -2.41 -7.29
C ASP A 12 -7.92 -2.11 -7.75
N LEU A 13 -6.97 -2.09 -6.81
CA LEU A 13 -5.57 -1.71 -7.04
C LEU A 13 -4.63 -2.65 -6.29
N ILE A 14 -3.49 -2.96 -6.90
CA ILE A 14 -2.30 -3.44 -6.20
C ILE A 14 -1.16 -2.43 -6.36
N VAL A 15 -0.53 -2.09 -5.23
CA VAL A 15 0.52 -1.08 -5.17
C VAL A 15 1.77 -1.70 -4.55
N LYS A 16 2.92 -1.49 -5.19
CA LYS A 16 4.23 -1.81 -4.63
C LYS A 16 4.87 -0.56 -4.07
N ILE A 17 5.23 -0.61 -2.80
CA ILE A 17 5.89 0.49 -2.09
C ILE A 17 7.18 -0.02 -1.46
N ASP A 18 8.24 0.77 -1.59
CA ASP A 18 9.46 0.60 -0.82
C ASP A 18 9.42 1.58 0.35
N ALA A 19 9.83 1.11 1.53
CA ALA A 19 9.98 1.88 2.75
C ALA A 19 11.30 1.49 3.41
N SER A 20 11.93 2.42 4.13
CA SER A 20 13.19 2.17 4.83
C SER A 20 13.04 1.18 5.97
N ASP A 21 11.89 1.19 6.64
CA ASP A 21 11.54 0.27 7.72
C ASP A 21 10.02 0.09 7.86
N PHE A 22 9.61 -0.77 8.80
CA PHE A 22 8.20 -1.02 9.10
C PHE A 22 7.48 0.19 9.70
N SER A 23 8.20 1.11 10.37
CA SER A 23 7.60 2.31 10.94
C SER A 23 7.22 3.30 9.84
N GLU A 24 8.12 3.52 8.88
CA GLU A 24 7.85 4.33 7.70
C GLU A 24 6.73 3.69 6.86
N LEU A 25 6.76 2.37 6.68
CA LEU A 25 5.69 1.64 5.97
C LEU A 25 4.33 1.89 6.63
N GLY A 26 4.25 1.77 7.96
CA GLY A 26 3.03 2.02 8.72
C GLY A 26 2.51 3.45 8.51
N LYS A 27 3.40 4.45 8.55
CA LYS A 27 3.03 5.84 8.28
C LYS A 27 2.53 6.03 6.86
N ILE A 28 3.18 5.45 5.85
CA ILE A 28 2.73 5.53 4.46
C ILE A 28 1.32 4.95 4.33
N VAL A 29 1.06 3.75 4.87
CA VAL A 29 -0.24 3.10 4.74
C VAL A 29 -1.33 3.89 5.49
N ILE A 30 -1.09 4.26 6.75
CA ILE A 30 -2.11 4.85 7.62
C ILE A 30 -2.34 6.33 7.32
N GLU A 31 -1.27 7.11 7.22
CA GLU A 31 -1.37 8.57 7.12
C GLU A 31 -1.53 9.05 5.67
N LYS A 32 -1.07 8.26 4.69
CA LYS A 32 -1.12 8.64 3.27
C LYS A 32 -2.10 7.84 2.43
N ILE A 33 -2.16 6.51 2.55
CA ILE A 33 -3.00 5.68 1.66
C ILE A 33 -4.45 5.63 2.18
N ARG A 34 -4.65 5.26 3.46
CA ARG A 34 -5.99 5.12 4.05
C ARG A 34 -6.74 6.44 4.23
N THR A 35 -6.07 7.57 4.09
CA THR A 35 -6.66 8.92 4.18
C THR A 35 -7.16 9.44 2.83
N ILE A 36 -6.86 8.74 1.72
CA ILE A 36 -7.32 9.13 0.38
C ILE A 36 -8.83 8.88 0.29
N GLU A 37 -9.57 9.91 -0.14
CA GLU A 37 -11.01 9.80 -0.38
C GLU A 37 -11.31 8.67 -1.38
N GLY A 38 -12.24 7.78 -1.00
CA GLY A 38 -12.60 6.61 -1.80
C GLY A 38 -11.81 5.34 -1.51
N VAL A 39 -10.73 5.40 -0.72
CA VAL A 39 -10.07 4.19 -0.21
C VAL A 39 -10.91 3.59 0.91
N ILE A 40 -11.57 2.47 0.63
CA ILE A 40 -12.46 1.79 1.58
C ILE A 40 -11.68 0.84 2.50
N ASP A 41 -10.74 0.07 1.96
CA ASP A 41 -9.88 -0.82 2.73
C ASP A 41 -8.51 -1.02 2.05
N THR A 42 -7.55 -1.51 2.83
CA THR A 42 -6.19 -1.85 2.36
C THR A 42 -5.69 -3.10 3.05
N LYS A 43 -5.11 -4.02 2.27
CA LYS A 43 -4.37 -5.18 2.76
C LYS A 43 -2.89 -5.01 2.45
N THR A 44 -2.05 -5.00 3.48
CA THR A 44 -0.60 -4.79 3.33
C THR A 44 0.14 -6.12 3.38
N LEU A 45 0.78 -6.51 2.28
CA LEU A 45 1.66 -7.67 2.20
C LEU A 45 3.10 -7.21 2.39
N THR A 46 3.68 -7.49 3.55
CA THR A 46 5.05 -7.05 3.88
C THR A 46 6.09 -8.08 3.47
N GLY A 47 7.24 -7.62 3.01
CA GLY A 47 8.36 -8.46 2.62
C GLY A 47 9.69 -7.75 2.88
N ILE A 48 10.75 -8.53 3.08
CA ILE A 48 12.12 -8.02 3.24
C ILE A 48 12.84 -8.26 1.93
N LYS A 49 13.49 -7.23 1.40
CA LYS A 49 14.43 -7.38 0.29
C LYS A 49 15.79 -7.74 0.87
N LEU A 50 16.21 -8.99 0.66
CA LEU A 50 17.54 -9.49 1.03
C LEU A 50 18.62 -8.94 0.10
#